data_AF-A0A953M4X5-F1
#
_entry.id   AF-A0A953M4X5-F1
#
_cell.length_a   1.000
_cell.length_b   1.000
_cell.length_c   1.000
_cell.angle_alpha   90.00
_cell.angle_beta   90.00
_cell.angle_gamma   90.00
#
_symmetry.space_group_name_H-M   'P 1'
#
loop_
_entity.id
_entity.type
_entity.pdbx_description
1 polymer ?
#
loop_
_entity_poly.entity_id
_entity_poly.type
_entity_poly.pdbx_seq_one_letter_code
_entity_poly.pdbx_strand_id
1 'polypeptide(L)'
;VDTWWQTETGGILITPLPGATALKPGSATLPFFGIEPALVDDQGRELEGATSGALVLKRSWPGQMRTVYGDHDRCVETYFRMYPGRYFTGDGARRDADGYYWITGRVDDVINVSGHRLGTAEVESALVLHAAVAEAAVVGYPHAIKGQGIYAYVTLMAGIEPSEALRKDLVRHVREEIGPIATPDVIQWAPGLPKTRSGKIMRRILRKVAANELDNLGDTSTLADPTVVDDLVDNRANK
;
A
#
# COMPACT_ATOMS: atom_id res chain seq x y z
N VAL A 1 9.85 -11.22 -13.15
CA VAL A 1 9.65 -11.76 -11.79
C VAL A 1 9.14 -10.64 -10.92
N ASP A 2 8.10 -10.89 -10.14
CA ASP A 2 7.64 -9.93 -9.11
C ASP A 2 8.33 -10.29 -7.80
N THR A 3 9.19 -9.42 -7.29
CA THR A 3 10.09 -9.71 -6.17
C THR A 3 9.71 -8.84 -4.98
N TRP A 4 9.09 -9.44 -3.96
CA TRP A 4 8.80 -8.74 -2.72
C TRP A 4 9.95 -8.89 -1.73
N TRP A 5 10.39 -7.74 -1.20
CA TRP A 5 11.42 -7.59 -0.17
C TRP A 5 11.41 -6.17 0.42
N GLN A 6 12.19 -5.97 1.48
CA GLN A 6 12.34 -4.68 2.17
C GLN A 6 13.81 -4.39 2.44
N THR A 7 14.14 -3.14 2.76
CA THR A 7 15.51 -2.75 3.13
C THR A 7 16.06 -3.65 4.26
N GLU A 8 15.21 -3.90 5.26
CA GLU A 8 15.47 -4.68 6.47
C GLU A 8 15.68 -6.17 6.19
N THR A 9 15.26 -6.63 5.01
CA THR A 9 15.36 -8.04 4.63
C THR A 9 16.66 -8.37 3.90
N GLY A 10 17.39 -7.36 3.44
CA GLY A 10 18.68 -7.49 2.75
C GLY A 10 18.61 -8.13 1.35
N GLY A 11 17.52 -8.80 0.99
CA GLY A 11 17.36 -9.46 -0.30
C GLY A 11 15.95 -10.01 -0.50
N ILE A 12 15.74 -10.65 -1.65
CA ILE A 12 14.42 -11.13 -2.11
C ILE A 12 13.87 -12.21 -1.16
N LEU A 13 12.61 -12.06 -0.74
CA LEU A 13 11.97 -13.01 0.18
C LEU A 13 10.85 -13.83 -0.45
N ILE A 14 10.02 -13.23 -1.30
CA ILE A 14 8.93 -13.92 -2.00
C ILE A 14 9.05 -13.55 -3.48
N THR A 15 9.23 -14.53 -4.35
CA THR A 15 9.41 -14.30 -5.79
C THR A 15 9.22 -15.57 -6.61
N PRO A 16 8.75 -15.48 -7.87
CA PRO A 16 8.78 -16.61 -8.77
C PRO A 16 10.20 -16.91 -9.23
N LEU A 17 10.57 -18.19 -9.27
CA LEU A 17 11.80 -18.66 -9.90
C LEU A 17 11.52 -18.90 -11.40
N PRO A 18 12.18 -18.17 -12.33
CA PRO A 18 12.00 -18.39 -13.75
C PRO A 18 12.28 -19.84 -14.14
N GLY A 19 11.36 -20.45 -14.89
CA GLY A 19 11.47 -21.86 -15.28
C GLY A 19 10.97 -22.87 -14.23
N ALA A 20 10.56 -22.44 -13.04
CA ALA A 20 10.04 -23.33 -11.99
C ALA A 20 8.67 -22.90 -11.43
N THR A 21 8.32 -21.61 -11.46
CA THR A 21 7.07 -21.09 -10.89
C THR A 21 6.14 -20.55 -11.98
N ALA A 22 4.93 -21.10 -12.09
CA ALA A 22 3.88 -20.52 -12.94
C ALA A 22 3.47 -19.14 -12.40
N LEU A 23 3.22 -18.16 -13.28
CA LEU A 23 2.96 -16.78 -12.85
C LEU A 23 1.45 -16.49 -12.72
N LYS A 24 1.09 -15.68 -11.71
CA LYS A 24 -0.20 -15.01 -11.61
C LYS A 24 0.04 -13.50 -11.60
N PRO A 25 -0.54 -12.70 -12.52
CA PRO A 25 -0.25 -11.27 -12.63
C PRO A 25 -0.51 -10.52 -11.32
N GLY A 26 0.51 -9.89 -10.72
CA GLY A 26 0.42 -9.15 -9.45
C GLY A 26 0.72 -9.99 -8.19
N SER A 27 1.00 -11.29 -8.34
CA SER A 27 1.44 -12.15 -7.25
C SER A 27 2.97 -12.22 -7.19
N ALA A 28 3.51 -12.08 -5.98
CA ALA A 28 4.91 -12.40 -5.68
C ALA A 28 5.16 -13.93 -5.66
N THR A 29 4.10 -14.74 -5.70
CA THR A 29 4.10 -16.21 -5.76
C THR A 29 4.55 -16.90 -4.47
N LEU A 30 5.68 -17.60 -4.47
CA LEU A 30 6.12 -18.50 -3.40
C LEU A 30 7.33 -17.91 -2.65
N PRO A 31 7.54 -18.29 -1.37
CA PRO A 31 8.72 -17.88 -0.62
C PRO A 31 10.01 -18.42 -1.23
N PHE A 32 11.07 -17.63 -1.09
CA PHE A 32 12.43 -18.02 -1.42
C PHE A 32 12.99 -19.03 -0.40
N PHE A 33 14.16 -19.60 -0.69
CA PHE A 33 14.76 -20.62 0.16
C PHE A 33 15.03 -20.12 1.59
N GLY A 34 14.58 -20.90 2.58
CA GLY A 34 14.77 -20.60 4.00
C GLY A 34 13.82 -19.53 4.56
N ILE A 35 12.90 -19.01 3.74
CA ILE A 35 11.89 -18.04 4.16
C ILE A 35 10.59 -18.78 4.53
N GLU A 36 10.12 -18.56 5.75
CA GLU A 36 8.89 -19.18 6.27
C GLU A 36 7.84 -18.10 6.57
N PRO A 37 7.08 -17.63 5.56
CA PRO A 37 6.04 -16.63 5.75
C PRO A 37 4.78 -17.23 6.36
N ALA A 38 4.11 -16.45 7.20
CA ALA A 38 2.79 -16.74 7.71
C ALA A 38 1.89 -15.50 7.65
N LEU A 39 0.58 -15.74 7.61
CA LEU A 39 -0.42 -14.69 7.76
C LEU A 39 -1.01 -14.80 9.15
N VAL A 40 -1.15 -13.68 9.85
CA VAL A 40 -1.74 -13.63 11.18
C VAL A 40 -2.92 -12.66 11.22
N ASP A 41 -3.86 -12.93 12.13
CA ASP A 41 -4.94 -11.99 12.46
C ASP A 41 -4.46 -10.86 13.40
N ASP A 42 -5.38 -9.99 13.78
CA ASP A 42 -5.11 -8.86 14.69
C ASP A 42 -4.70 -9.29 16.10
N GLN A 43 -4.92 -10.56 16.47
CA GLN A 43 -4.51 -11.15 17.74
C GLN A 43 -3.18 -11.92 17.61
N GLY A 44 -2.56 -11.94 16.43
CA GLY A 44 -1.32 -12.66 16.15
C GLY A 44 -1.49 -14.16 15.95
N ARG A 45 -2.73 -14.66 15.82
CA ARG A 45 -3.00 -16.08 15.56
C ARG A 45 -2.73 -16.39 14.10
N GLU A 46 -2.02 -17.47 13.85
CA GLU A 46 -1.67 -17.92 12.49
C GLU A 46 -2.93 -18.38 11.75
N LEU A 47 -3.08 -17.90 10.52
CA LEU A 47 -4.19 -18.21 9.63
C LEU A 47 -3.75 -19.26 8.61
N GLU A 48 -4.53 -20.32 8.46
CA GLU A 48 -4.26 -21.45 7.56
C GLU A 48 -5.04 -21.35 6.25
N GLY A 49 -4.58 -22.10 5.24
CA GLY A 49 -5.23 -22.17 3.92
C GLY A 49 -5.23 -20.84 3.16
N ALA A 50 -6.23 -20.67 2.29
CA ALA A 50 -6.46 -19.45 1.53
C ALA A 50 -7.07 -18.37 2.43
N THR A 51 -6.36 -17.28 2.66
CA THR A 51 -6.71 -16.27 3.68
C THR A 51 -5.96 -14.95 3.45
N SER A 52 -6.31 -13.92 4.22
CA SER A 52 -5.65 -12.61 4.23
C SER A 52 -5.32 -12.21 5.65
N GLY A 53 -4.16 -11.59 5.85
CA GLY A 53 -3.73 -11.12 7.18
C GLY A 53 -2.43 -10.34 7.13
N ALA A 54 -1.90 -10.02 8.32
CA ALA A 54 -0.59 -9.40 8.46
C ALA A 54 0.51 -10.42 8.12
N LEU A 55 1.46 -10.02 7.27
CA LEU A 55 2.57 -10.87 6.83
C LEU A 55 3.69 -10.85 7.87
N VAL A 56 4.01 -12.02 8.38
CA VAL A 56 5.10 -12.24 9.35
C VAL A 56 6.04 -13.33 8.86
N LEU A 57 7.28 -13.32 9.33
CA LEU A 57 8.27 -14.36 9.07
C LEU A 57 8.56 -15.11 10.37
N LYS A 58 8.41 -16.44 10.33
CA LYS A 58 8.46 -17.30 11.53
C LYS A 58 9.87 -17.52 12.06
N ARG A 59 10.90 -17.24 11.25
CA ARG A 59 12.31 -17.43 11.59
C ARG A 59 13.18 -16.40 10.90
N SER A 60 14.42 -16.29 11.38
CA SER A 60 15.46 -15.49 10.74
C SER A 60 15.96 -16.13 9.45
N TRP A 61 16.56 -15.30 8.60
CA TRP A 61 17.25 -15.65 7.36
C TRP A 61 18.61 -14.95 7.31
N PRO A 62 19.56 -15.40 6.46
CA PRO A 62 20.92 -14.85 6.45
C PRO A 62 21.01 -13.34 6.20
N GLY A 63 20.16 -12.82 5.30
CA GLY A 63 20.15 -11.40 4.91
C GLY A 63 19.41 -10.46 5.87
N GLN A 64 18.81 -10.97 6.95
CA GLN A 64 18.03 -10.15 7.88
C GLN A 64 18.92 -9.08 8.53
N MET A 65 18.44 -7.85 8.57
CA MET A 65 19.08 -6.78 9.33
C MET A 65 19.30 -7.20 10.80
N ARG A 66 20.36 -6.68 11.41
CA ARG A 66 20.72 -7.04 12.78
C ARG A 66 20.22 -6.04 13.82
N THR A 67 20.14 -4.76 13.47
CA THR A 67 19.70 -3.68 14.36
C THR A 67 19.43 -2.40 13.59
N VAL A 68 18.83 -1.42 14.25
CA VAL A 68 18.90 0.00 13.87
C VAL A 68 20.14 0.60 14.54
N TYR A 69 20.92 1.39 13.79
CA TYR A 69 22.19 1.94 14.27
C TYR A 69 21.97 2.88 15.46
N GLY A 70 22.63 2.60 16.58
CA GLY A 70 22.52 3.39 17.82
C GLY A 70 21.22 3.19 18.61
N ASP A 71 20.31 2.32 18.15
CA ASP A 71 18.97 2.18 18.74
C ASP A 71 18.41 0.75 18.54
N HIS A 72 18.93 -0.21 19.32
CA HIS A 72 18.48 -1.61 19.22
C HIS A 72 17.04 -1.79 19.71
N ASP A 73 16.64 -1.03 20.72
CA ASP A 73 15.29 -1.11 21.30
C ASP A 73 14.23 -0.76 20.25
N ARG A 74 14.48 0.28 19.44
CA ARG A 74 13.61 0.61 18.29
C ARG A 74 13.52 -0.52 17.27
N CYS A 75 14.59 -1.28 17.03
CA CYS A 75 14.54 -2.46 16.17
C CYS A 75 13.58 -3.51 16.75
N VAL A 76 13.72 -3.84 18.03
CA VAL A 76 12.85 -4.81 18.71
C VAL A 76 11.40 -4.32 18.69
N GLU A 77 11.18 -3.06 19.02
CA GLU A 77 9.86 -2.46 19.12
C GLU A 77 9.14 -2.41 17.77
N THR A 78 9.85 -2.05 16.70
CA THR A 78 9.25 -1.91 15.37
C THR A 78 8.95 -3.28 14.73
N TYR A 79 9.85 -4.24 14.84
CA TYR A 79 9.78 -5.45 14.01
C TYR A 79 9.43 -6.73 14.78
N PHE A 80 9.51 -6.75 16.11
CA PHE A 80 9.37 -8.00 16.89
C PHE A 80 8.38 -7.91 18.05
N ARG A 81 7.99 -6.70 18.47
CA ARG A 81 7.10 -6.51 19.63
C ARG A 81 5.64 -6.84 19.34
N MET A 82 5.16 -6.50 18.14
CA MET A 82 3.75 -6.70 17.77
C MET A 82 3.36 -8.18 17.73
N TYR A 83 4.26 -9.03 17.20
CA TYR A 83 4.06 -10.47 17.11
C TYR A 83 5.28 -11.20 17.70
N PRO A 84 5.31 -11.42 19.03
CA PRO A 84 6.46 -12.02 19.71
C PRO A 84 6.90 -13.34 19.06
N GLY A 85 8.22 -13.49 18.88
CA GLY A 85 8.82 -14.67 18.24
C GLY A 85 8.76 -14.69 16.72
N ARG A 86 8.21 -13.64 16.08
CA ARG A 86 8.13 -13.50 14.62
C ARG A 86 8.65 -12.12 14.19
N TYR A 87 9.19 -12.02 12.98
CA TYR A 87 9.51 -10.73 12.36
C TYR A 87 8.23 -10.21 11.68
N PHE A 88 7.76 -9.05 12.11
CA PHE A 88 6.68 -8.34 11.46
C PHE A 88 7.20 -7.49 10.30
N THR A 89 6.65 -7.73 9.12
CA THR A 89 7.05 -7.01 7.91
C THR A 89 6.42 -5.62 7.84
N GLY A 90 5.29 -5.39 8.52
CA GLY A 90 4.48 -4.19 8.31
C GLY A 90 3.64 -4.22 7.03
N ASP A 91 3.64 -5.32 6.28
CA ASP A 91 2.83 -5.53 5.09
C ASP A 91 1.65 -6.47 5.38
N GLY A 92 0.53 -6.23 4.71
CA GLY A 92 -0.57 -7.17 4.58
C GLY A 92 -0.37 -8.06 3.36
N ALA A 93 -0.87 -9.29 3.42
CA ALA A 93 -0.87 -10.18 2.28
C ALA A 93 -2.07 -11.12 2.26
N ARG A 94 -2.44 -11.56 1.04
CA ARG A 94 -3.38 -12.65 0.78
C ARG A 94 -2.62 -13.86 0.29
N ARG A 95 -2.91 -15.04 0.84
CA ARG A 95 -2.49 -16.34 0.32
C ARG A 95 -3.68 -17.00 -0.35
N ASP A 96 -3.55 -17.41 -1.59
CA ASP A 96 -4.62 -18.13 -2.30
C ASP A 96 -4.55 -19.65 -2.09
N ALA A 97 -5.46 -20.40 -2.73
CA ALA A 97 -5.57 -21.85 -2.58
C ALA A 97 -4.34 -22.62 -3.11
N ASP A 98 -3.57 -22.02 -4.02
CA ASP A 98 -2.32 -22.60 -4.54
C ASP A 98 -1.10 -22.21 -3.69
N GLY A 99 -1.33 -21.49 -2.58
CA GLY A 99 -0.27 -21.00 -1.70
C GLY A 99 0.44 -19.75 -2.20
N TYR A 100 -0.07 -19.10 -3.26
CA TYR A 100 0.56 -17.91 -3.82
C TYR A 100 0.25 -16.68 -2.97
N TYR A 101 1.28 -15.88 -2.71
CA TYR A 101 1.19 -14.66 -1.92
C TYR A 101 0.97 -13.43 -2.81
N TRP A 102 0.04 -12.59 -2.38
CA TRP A 102 -0.29 -11.30 -2.95
C TRP A 102 -0.07 -10.25 -1.88
N ILE A 103 0.83 -9.29 -2.12
CA ILE A 103 1.12 -8.25 -1.14
C ILE A 103 0.08 -7.15 -1.33
N THR A 104 -0.74 -6.91 -0.31
CA THR A 104 -1.87 -5.97 -0.39
C THR A 104 -1.50 -4.54 0.01
N GLY A 105 -0.24 -4.33 0.41
CA GLY A 105 0.31 -3.03 0.82
C GLY A 105 0.69 -3.01 2.30
N ARG A 106 1.09 -1.84 2.79
CA ARG A 106 1.43 -1.65 4.22
C ARG A 106 0.18 -1.80 5.07
N VAL A 107 0.28 -2.46 6.22
CA VAL A 107 -0.84 -2.52 7.18
C VAL A 107 -1.25 -1.13 7.67
N ASP A 108 -0.28 -0.21 7.73
CA ASP A 108 -0.49 1.20 8.12
C ASP A 108 -1.25 1.98 7.05
N ASP A 109 -1.31 1.44 5.83
CA ASP A 109 -2.02 1.99 4.68
C ASP A 109 -3.37 1.28 4.46
N VAL A 110 -3.78 0.33 5.30
CA VAL A 110 -5.12 -0.28 5.25
C VAL A 110 -6.15 0.73 5.74
N ILE A 111 -7.21 0.93 4.96
CA ILE A 111 -8.30 1.85 5.28
C ILE A 111 -9.45 1.07 5.92
N ASN A 112 -10.00 1.58 7.02
CA ASN A 112 -11.18 1.03 7.67
C ASN A 112 -12.42 1.86 7.31
N VAL A 113 -13.14 1.41 6.29
CA VAL A 113 -14.34 2.09 5.77
C VAL A 113 -15.57 1.37 6.32
N SER A 114 -16.27 2.00 7.28
CA SER A 114 -17.48 1.41 7.89
C SER A 114 -17.26 0.01 8.48
N GLY A 115 -16.09 -0.26 9.06
CA GLY A 115 -15.74 -1.56 9.65
C GLY A 115 -15.08 -2.54 8.68
N HIS A 116 -15.02 -2.22 7.38
CA HIS A 116 -14.35 -3.05 6.37
C HIS A 116 -12.91 -2.61 6.18
N ARG A 117 -11.98 -3.57 6.32
CA ARG A 117 -10.55 -3.35 6.05
C ARG A 117 -10.28 -3.51 4.56
N LEU A 118 -9.82 -2.45 3.93
CA LEU A 118 -9.56 -2.38 2.50
C LEU A 118 -8.09 -2.05 2.26
N GLY A 119 -7.42 -2.83 1.40
CA GLY A 119 -6.07 -2.52 0.96
C GLY A 119 -6.09 -1.37 -0.05
N THR A 120 -5.23 -0.37 0.13
CA THR A 120 -5.11 0.75 -0.82
C THR A 120 -4.68 0.28 -2.20
N ALA A 121 -3.81 -0.73 -2.27
CA ALA A 121 -3.31 -1.28 -3.54
C ALA A 121 -4.43 -1.85 -4.43
N GLU A 122 -5.49 -2.41 -3.84
CA GLU A 122 -6.62 -2.96 -4.60
C GLU A 122 -7.37 -1.83 -5.32
N VAL A 123 -7.67 -0.74 -4.60
CA VAL A 123 -8.34 0.44 -5.16
C VAL A 123 -7.45 1.16 -6.18
N GLU A 124 -6.16 1.29 -5.90
CA GLU A 124 -5.18 1.86 -6.84
C GLU A 124 -5.14 1.04 -8.14
N SER A 125 -5.12 -0.29 -8.03
CA SER A 125 -5.13 -1.18 -9.19
C SER A 125 -6.41 -1.03 -10.01
N ALA A 126 -7.58 -0.98 -9.36
CA ALA A 126 -8.84 -0.75 -10.04
C ALA A 126 -8.88 0.61 -10.76
N LEU A 127 -8.31 1.67 -10.17
CA LEU A 127 -8.22 2.97 -10.86
C LEU A 127 -7.29 2.91 -12.08
N VAL A 128 -6.13 2.25 -11.96
CA VAL A 128 -5.14 2.14 -13.04
C VAL A 128 -5.61 1.24 -14.19
N LEU A 129 -6.57 0.35 -13.97
CA LEU A 129 -7.21 -0.42 -15.05
C LEU A 129 -8.00 0.46 -16.03
N HIS A 130 -8.40 1.67 -15.62
CA HIS A 130 -9.10 2.61 -16.48
C HIS A 130 -8.13 3.29 -17.47
N ALA A 131 -8.42 3.24 -18.77
CA ALA A 131 -7.52 3.71 -19.83
C ALA A 131 -7.11 5.19 -19.76
N ALA A 132 -7.88 6.01 -19.04
CA ALA A 132 -7.57 7.43 -18.81
C ALA A 132 -6.55 7.67 -17.68
N VAL A 133 -6.27 6.68 -16.84
CA VAL A 133 -5.45 6.82 -15.63
C VAL A 133 -4.04 6.32 -15.90
N ALA A 134 -3.06 7.19 -15.63
CA ALA A 134 -1.64 6.81 -15.68
C ALA A 134 -1.20 6.20 -14.34
N GLU A 135 -1.54 6.87 -13.24
CA GLU A 135 -1.16 6.47 -11.89
C GLU A 135 -2.23 6.86 -10.88
N ALA A 136 -2.34 6.10 -9.80
CA ALA A 136 -3.23 6.40 -8.70
C ALA A 136 -2.53 6.15 -7.36
N ALA A 137 -2.87 6.96 -6.36
CA ALA A 137 -2.48 6.74 -4.97
C ALA A 137 -3.69 6.93 -4.07
N VAL A 138 -3.97 5.96 -3.20
CA VAL A 138 -5.15 5.97 -2.34
C VAL A 138 -4.72 6.05 -0.88
N VAL A 139 -5.42 6.89 -0.12
CA VAL A 139 -5.23 7.05 1.32
C VAL A 139 -6.57 7.14 2.04
N GLY A 140 -6.58 6.73 3.31
CA GLY A 140 -7.71 6.99 4.19
C GLY A 140 -7.70 8.43 4.66
N TYR A 141 -8.88 9.03 4.80
CA TYR A 141 -9.05 10.35 5.42
C TYR A 141 -10.19 10.33 6.46
N PRO A 142 -10.20 11.25 7.45
CA PRO A 142 -11.26 11.31 8.45
C PRO A 142 -12.63 11.57 7.80
N HIS A 143 -13.59 10.69 8.06
CA HIS A 143 -14.94 10.79 7.51
C HIS A 143 -15.98 10.68 8.66
N ALA A 144 -16.84 11.70 8.81
CA ALA A 144 -17.76 11.81 9.94
C ALA A 144 -18.68 10.59 10.16
N ILE A 145 -19.15 9.97 9.07
CA ILE A 145 -20.04 8.79 9.14
C ILE A 145 -19.28 7.46 9.11
N LYS A 146 -18.31 7.30 8.20
CA LYS A 146 -17.64 6.01 7.95
C LYS A 146 -16.46 5.72 8.88
N GLY A 147 -16.06 6.69 9.70
CA GLY A 147 -14.78 6.69 10.42
C GLY A 147 -13.64 7.11 9.49
N GLN A 148 -13.33 6.29 8.49
CA GLN A 148 -12.45 6.67 7.38
C GLN A 148 -13.17 6.60 6.04
N GLY A 149 -12.90 7.57 5.18
CA GLY A 149 -13.29 7.56 3.78
C GLY A 149 -12.10 7.26 2.87
N ILE A 150 -12.38 7.02 1.59
CA ILE A 150 -11.38 6.72 0.57
C ILE A 150 -11.08 7.99 -0.22
N TYR A 151 -9.82 8.46 -0.14
CA TYR A 151 -9.31 9.59 -0.91
C TYR A 151 -8.32 9.09 -1.97
N ALA A 152 -8.63 9.31 -3.24
CA ALA A 152 -7.82 8.86 -4.37
C ALA A 152 -7.19 10.06 -5.09
N TYR A 153 -5.87 10.08 -5.17
CA TYR A 153 -5.11 10.99 -6.03
C TYR A 153 -4.89 10.32 -7.37
N VAL A 154 -5.26 10.98 -8.46
CA VAL A 154 -5.27 10.39 -9.81
C VAL A 154 -4.49 11.27 -10.78
N THR A 155 -3.47 10.67 -11.40
CA THR A 155 -2.74 11.24 -12.52
C THR A 155 -3.29 10.68 -13.82
N LEU A 156 -3.71 11.55 -14.73
CA LEU A 156 -4.29 11.16 -16.01
C LEU A 156 -3.20 10.88 -17.06
N MET A 157 -3.56 10.07 -18.06
CA MET A 157 -2.74 9.88 -19.26
C MET A 157 -2.55 11.21 -20.00
N ALA A 158 -1.39 11.40 -20.62
CA ALA A 158 -1.07 12.61 -21.37
C ALA A 158 -2.12 12.88 -22.46
N GLY A 159 -2.61 14.12 -22.52
CA GLY A 159 -3.65 14.54 -23.46
C GLY A 159 -5.08 14.27 -23.01
N ILE A 160 -5.28 13.68 -21.82
CA ILE A 160 -6.61 13.57 -21.20
C ILE A 160 -6.78 14.68 -20.18
N GLU A 161 -7.82 15.50 -20.38
CA GLU A 161 -8.16 16.60 -19.48
C GLU A 161 -9.10 16.16 -18.36
N PRO A 162 -8.91 16.69 -17.13
CA PRO A 162 -9.80 16.41 -16.01
C PRO A 162 -11.22 16.93 -16.27
N SER A 163 -12.23 16.12 -15.93
CA SER A 163 -13.63 16.55 -16.00
C SER A 163 -14.48 15.85 -14.95
N GLU A 164 -15.60 16.48 -14.59
CA GLU A 164 -16.56 15.86 -13.66
C GLU A 164 -17.22 14.60 -14.24
N ALA A 165 -17.35 14.53 -15.57
CA ALA A 165 -17.83 13.32 -16.23
C ALA A 165 -16.84 12.16 -16.03
N LEU A 166 -15.54 12.41 -16.25
CA LEU A 166 -14.49 11.42 -16.04
C LEU A 166 -14.37 11.02 -14.56
N ARG A 167 -14.49 11.97 -13.64
CA ARG A 167 -14.50 11.69 -12.19
C ARG A 167 -15.59 10.68 -11.83
N LYS A 168 -16.83 10.91 -12.29
CA LYS A 168 -17.96 10.00 -12.07
C LYS A 168 -17.75 8.63 -12.71
N ASP A 169 -17.13 8.61 -13.88
CA ASP A 169 -16.78 7.38 -14.59
C ASP A 169 -15.78 6.54 -13.79
N LEU A 170 -14.71 7.14 -13.27
CA LEU A 170 -13.73 6.47 -12.41
C LEU A 170 -14.36 5.91 -11.12
N VAL A 171 -15.25 6.67 -10.48
CA VAL A 171 -15.99 6.20 -9.29
C VAL A 171 -16.84 4.98 -9.62
N ARG A 172 -17.54 5.01 -10.76
CA ARG A 172 -18.32 3.86 -11.24
C ARG A 172 -17.42 2.67 -11.56
N HIS A 173 -16.29 2.89 -12.21
CA HIS A 173 -15.34 1.85 -12.59
C HIS A 173 -14.82 1.09 -11.35
N VAL A 174 -14.35 1.79 -10.32
CA VAL A 174 -13.90 1.13 -9.07
C VAL A 174 -15.03 0.35 -8.39
N ARG A 175 -16.25 0.89 -8.43
CA ARG A 175 -17.43 0.20 -7.90
C ARG A 175 -17.74 -1.09 -8.66
N GLU A 176 -17.52 -1.13 -9.97
CA GLU A 176 -17.71 -2.31 -10.81
C GLU A 176 -16.61 -3.36 -10.59
N GLU A 177 -15.34 -2.92 -10.48
CA GLU A 177 -14.19 -3.81 -10.32
C GLU A 177 -14.10 -4.47 -8.93
N ILE A 178 -14.41 -3.72 -7.86
CA ILE A 178 -14.25 -4.20 -6.48
C ILE A 178 -15.58 -4.31 -5.77
N GLY A 179 -16.44 -3.30 -5.91
CA GLY A 179 -17.75 -3.24 -5.28
C GLY A 179 -18.05 -1.92 -4.57
N PRO A 180 -19.28 -1.74 -4.07
CA PRO A 180 -19.73 -0.49 -3.45
C PRO A 180 -18.88 -0.03 -2.27
N ILE A 181 -18.29 -0.97 -1.51
CA ILE A 181 -17.52 -0.66 -0.31
C ILE A 181 -16.18 0.05 -0.62
N ALA A 182 -15.63 -0.16 -1.82
CA ALA A 182 -14.35 0.40 -2.26
C ALA A 182 -14.51 1.71 -3.05
N THR A 183 -15.75 2.21 -3.19
CA THR A 183 -16.05 3.41 -3.96
C THR A 183 -15.29 4.62 -3.37
N PRO A 184 -14.43 5.31 -4.14
CA PRO A 184 -13.74 6.51 -3.66
C PRO A 184 -14.75 7.60 -3.27
N ASP A 185 -14.57 8.18 -2.08
CA ASP A 185 -15.37 9.32 -1.63
C ASP A 185 -14.89 10.62 -2.29
N VAL A 186 -13.57 10.72 -2.46
CA VAL A 186 -12.92 11.87 -3.07
C VAL A 186 -11.93 11.37 -4.11
N ILE A 187 -11.98 11.98 -5.29
CA ILE A 187 -10.92 11.89 -6.29
C ILE A 187 -10.27 13.27 -6.39
N GLN A 188 -8.96 13.38 -6.30
CA GLN A 188 -8.25 14.63 -6.57
C GLN A 188 -7.36 14.40 -7.79
N TRP A 189 -7.48 15.28 -8.78
CA TRP A 189 -6.54 15.29 -9.89
C TRP A 189 -5.18 15.71 -9.39
N ALA A 190 -4.18 14.89 -9.67
CA ALA A 190 -2.80 15.07 -9.24
C ALA A 190 -1.90 14.93 -10.46
N PRO A 191 -1.50 16.05 -11.11
CA PRO A 191 -0.58 16.02 -12.24
C PRO A 191 0.75 15.31 -11.91
N GLY A 192 1.15 15.32 -10.63
CA GLY A 192 2.24 14.52 -10.11
C GLY A 192 1.95 13.99 -8.71
N LEU A 193 2.48 12.80 -8.41
CA LEU A 193 2.46 12.22 -7.07
C LEU A 193 3.80 12.46 -6.36
N PRO A 194 3.80 12.70 -5.04
CA PRO A 194 5.03 12.96 -4.28
C PRO A 194 5.83 11.66 -4.19
N LYS A 195 6.87 11.53 -5.02
CA LYS A 195 7.71 10.34 -5.09
C LYS A 195 9.13 10.62 -4.62
N THR A 196 9.73 9.64 -3.93
CA THR A 196 11.17 9.65 -3.67
C THR A 196 11.94 9.45 -4.98
N ARG A 197 13.25 9.71 -4.96
CA ARG A 197 14.15 9.40 -6.11
C ARG A 197 14.19 7.92 -6.49
N SER A 198 13.75 7.02 -5.61
CA SER A 198 13.58 5.58 -5.89
C SER A 198 12.19 5.21 -6.42
N GLY A 199 11.33 6.19 -6.70
CA GLY A 199 10.00 6.00 -7.27
C GLY A 199 8.91 5.67 -6.24
N LYS A 200 9.22 5.64 -4.93
CA LYS A 200 8.23 5.33 -3.90
C LYS A 200 7.31 6.52 -3.64
N ILE A 201 6.00 6.30 -3.72
CA ILE A 201 5.00 7.32 -3.37
C ILE A 201 5.05 7.57 -1.85
N MET A 202 5.20 8.83 -1.45
CA MET A 202 5.21 9.27 -0.06
C MET A 202 3.77 9.47 0.44
N ARG A 203 3.05 8.36 0.67
CA ARG A 203 1.65 8.35 1.13
C ARG A 203 1.40 9.13 2.42
N ARG A 204 2.42 9.27 3.27
CA ARG A 204 2.36 10.12 4.47
C ARG A 204 1.95 11.57 4.15
N ILE A 205 2.49 12.16 3.09
CA ILE A 205 2.16 13.54 2.67
C ILE A 205 0.72 13.58 2.16
N LEU A 206 0.35 12.65 1.27
CA LEU A 206 -1.00 12.51 0.74
C LEU A 206 -2.05 12.39 1.86
N ARG A 207 -1.79 11.56 2.88
CA ARG A 207 -2.69 11.40 4.03
C ARG A 207 -2.90 12.71 4.79
N LYS A 208 -1.83 13.49 5.01
CA LYS A 208 -1.95 14.78 5.70
C LYS A 208 -2.72 15.80 4.90
N VAL A 209 -2.50 15.87 3.58
CA VAL A 209 -3.28 16.74 2.68
C VAL A 209 -4.76 16.33 2.69
N ALA A 210 -5.05 15.03 2.55
CA ALA A 210 -6.42 14.50 2.60
C ALA A 210 -7.11 14.72 3.97
N ALA A 211 -6.34 14.85 5.06
CA ALA A 211 -6.83 15.14 6.40
C ALA A 211 -6.88 16.63 6.76
N ASN A 212 -6.50 17.54 5.84
CA ASN A 212 -6.32 18.98 6.10
C ASN A 212 -5.28 19.31 7.20
N GLU A 213 -4.31 18.43 7.44
CA GLU A 213 -3.22 18.60 8.41
C GLU A 213 -1.98 19.23 7.77
N LEU A 214 -2.10 20.50 7.36
CA LEU A 214 -1.11 21.17 6.51
C LEU A 214 0.12 21.73 7.25
N ASP A 215 -0.01 21.97 8.56
CA ASP A 215 1.00 22.69 9.35
C ASP A 215 2.34 21.94 9.50
N ASN A 216 2.35 20.62 9.26
CA ASN A 216 3.55 19.80 9.33
C ASN A 216 3.49 18.63 8.34
N LEU A 217 3.77 18.88 7.07
CA LEU A 217 3.88 17.83 6.06
C LEU A 217 5.15 16.95 6.21
N GLY A 218 6.01 17.25 7.20
CA GLY A 218 7.26 16.56 7.47
C GLY A 218 8.34 16.84 6.42
N ASP A 219 9.39 16.02 6.41
CA ASP A 219 10.52 16.19 5.48
C ASP A 219 10.12 15.87 4.03
N THR A 220 10.36 16.82 3.13
CA THR A 220 10.14 16.76 1.67
C THR A 220 11.45 16.76 0.87
N SER A 221 12.62 16.83 1.52
CA SER A 221 13.94 16.95 0.87
C SER A 221 14.33 15.75 0.00
N THR A 222 13.68 14.60 0.24
CA THR A 222 13.92 13.34 -0.49
C THR A 222 13.03 13.17 -1.72
N LEU A 223 12.09 14.10 -1.96
CA LEU A 223 11.23 14.10 -3.13
C LEU A 223 12.04 14.36 -4.40
N ALA A 224 11.64 13.69 -5.48
CA ALA A 224 12.18 13.96 -6.81
C ALA A 224 11.79 15.37 -7.29
N ASP A 225 10.55 15.77 -7.01
CA ASP A 225 10.02 17.09 -7.27
C ASP A 225 9.20 17.54 -6.04
N PRO A 226 9.69 18.51 -5.25
CA PRO A 226 8.95 19.04 -4.11
C PRO A 226 7.71 19.86 -4.47
N THR A 227 7.66 20.46 -5.67
CA THR A 227 6.60 21.40 -6.06
C THR A 227 5.23 20.73 -6.19
N VAL A 228 5.22 19.42 -6.43
CA VAL A 228 3.99 18.61 -6.44
C VAL A 228 3.23 18.67 -5.12
N VAL A 229 3.92 18.92 -4.00
CA VAL A 229 3.27 19.03 -2.68
C VAL A 229 2.42 20.28 -2.61
N ASP A 230 2.93 21.41 -3.10
CA ASP A 230 2.21 22.69 -3.09
C ASP A 230 0.96 22.60 -3.97
N ASP A 231 1.08 22.02 -5.17
CA ASP A 231 -0.05 21.80 -6.08
C ASP A 231 -1.15 20.94 -5.43
N LEU A 232 -0.76 19.87 -4.74
CA LEU A 232 -1.69 18.99 -4.04
C LEU A 232 -2.41 19.69 -2.88
N VAL A 233 -1.72 20.58 -2.18
CA VAL A 233 -2.29 21.37 -1.08
C VAL A 233 -3.26 22.42 -1.60
N ASP A 234 -2.89 23.12 -2.67
CA ASP A 234 -3.69 24.20 -3.25
C ASP A 234 -4.97 23.69 -3.91
N ASN A 235 -4.88 22.54 -4.59
CA ASN A 235 -5.97 21.91 -5.34
C ASN A 235 -6.69 20.81 -4.55
N ARG A 236 -6.53 20.76 -3.22
CA ARG A 236 -7.20 19.75 -2.40
C ARG A 236 -8.73 19.89 -2.46
N ALA A 237 -9.42 18.76 -2.55
CA ALA A 237 -10.87 18.73 -2.75
C ALA A 237 -11.69 18.97 -1.48
N ASN A 238 -11.04 18.91 -0.31
CA ASN A 238 -11.62 19.07 1.02
C ASN A 238 -11.36 20.47 1.63
N LYS A 239 -11.13 21.48 0.79
CA LYS A 239 -10.94 22.88 1.21
C LYS A 239 -12.21 23.50 1.78
#